data_AF-A0A1D8B0L0-F1
#
_entry.id   AF-A0A1D8B0L0-F1
#
_cell.length_a   1.000
_cell.length_b   1.000
_cell.length_c   1.000
_cell.angle_alpha   90.00
_cell.angle_beta   90.00
_cell.angle_gamma   90.00
#
_symmetry.space_group_name_H-M   'P 1'
#
loop_
_entity.id
_entity.type
_entity.pdbx_description
1 polymer ?
#
loop_
_entity_poly.entity_id
_entity_poly.type
_entity_poly.pdbx_seq_one_letter_code
_entity_poly.pdbx_strand_id
1 'polypeptide(L)'
;MTEAAVKWGGPGEDYRLSRINRTGSRAEIHVDAPSPDNAAPIWQTPKAVRVVPWFEIVMVAIGVAGIVYFMVYAMDADGLTTAVMTLVAVVPLLIVMSAMVFIDRWEPEPVKMKIIAFLWGGGVATVSSMIINTALMTNTALVIGDVQKAQAIAATFVAPVVEETFKGVGVLVIILARRTSINSLLDGVVYGGIVAAGFMFVEDIQYFVRYGSSGTGSLVTIFVMRGLLSPFLHSMATSLTGFAMAWGAIRAKRAWSRILVFLAGWGAAMLVHGLWNSMGSDGQLATLLKMYLFIQVPLFGTWLTALIRASNREAETIKKGLVPYVRTGWILPAEVSMVTDRGKRKAARKWVARGGAPARKAMRKFMNELASLGLDQSLMTRVGPDPARIEEDRRLLTQAAEHRAEFLRLTAIASEQTAVAGAVGRAQ
;
A
#
# COMPACT_ATOMS: atom_id res chain seq x y z
N MET A 1 33.53 -13.17 -32.29
CA MET A 1 32.43 -12.21 -32.07
C MET A 1 33.02 -11.07 -31.26
N THR A 2 33.23 -9.93 -31.92
CA THR A 2 33.90 -8.75 -31.38
C THR A 2 33.08 -8.10 -30.28
N GLU A 3 33.73 -7.71 -29.18
CA GLU A 3 33.16 -6.89 -28.11
C GLU A 3 32.53 -5.63 -28.72
N ALA A 4 31.20 -5.54 -28.64
CA ALA A 4 30.51 -4.30 -28.90
C ALA A 4 30.79 -3.36 -27.72
N ALA A 5 31.71 -2.42 -27.92
CA ALA A 5 31.97 -1.35 -26.97
C ALA A 5 30.64 -0.64 -26.65
N VAL A 6 30.28 -0.61 -25.36
CA VAL A 6 29.11 0.11 -24.86
C VAL A 6 29.32 1.58 -25.19
N LYS A 7 28.59 2.09 -26.20
CA LYS A 7 28.62 3.50 -26.57
C LYS A 7 27.90 4.30 -25.49
N TRP A 8 28.67 4.94 -24.62
CA TRP A 8 28.17 5.94 -23.69
C TRP A 8 28.02 7.28 -24.42
N GLY A 9 26.81 7.85 -24.38
CA GLY A 9 26.50 9.13 -25.02
C GLY A 9 25.36 9.03 -26.04
N GLY A 10 24.41 9.95 -25.97
CA GLY A 10 23.39 10.15 -27.01
C GLY A 10 23.89 11.06 -28.13
N PRO A 11 23.06 11.36 -29.15
CA PRO A 11 23.43 12.24 -30.27
C PRO A 11 23.99 13.60 -29.85
N GLY A 12 23.58 14.12 -28.68
CA GLY A 12 24.11 15.36 -28.09
C GLY A 12 25.50 15.22 -27.46
N GLU A 13 25.84 14.06 -26.91
CA GLU A 13 27.19 13.76 -26.40
C GLU A 13 28.14 13.56 -27.59
N ASP A 14 27.70 12.82 -28.61
CA ASP A 14 28.44 12.63 -29.86
C ASP A 14 28.73 13.97 -30.54
N TYR A 15 27.74 14.89 -30.59
CA TYR A 15 27.91 16.25 -31.10
C TYR A 15 28.89 17.08 -30.26
N ARG A 16 28.87 16.93 -28.94
CA ARG A 16 29.81 17.62 -28.04
C ARG A 16 31.24 17.11 -28.23
N LEU A 17 31.40 15.80 -28.33
CA LEU A 17 32.70 15.14 -28.51
C LEU A 17 33.27 15.39 -29.91
N SER A 18 32.43 15.51 -30.94
CA SER A 18 32.90 15.88 -32.29
C SER A 18 33.46 17.29 -32.38
N ARG A 19 33.13 18.17 -31.42
CA ARG A 19 33.71 19.53 -31.30
C ARG A 19 35.03 19.57 -30.53
N ILE A 20 35.43 18.45 -29.93
CA ILE A 20 36.66 18.30 -29.16
C ILE A 20 37.58 17.37 -29.96
N ASN A 21 38.12 17.86 -31.08
CA ASN A 21 39.06 17.07 -31.87
C ASN A 21 40.41 17.01 -31.16
N ARG A 22 40.93 15.79 -30.94
CA ARG A 22 42.31 15.54 -30.51
C ARG A 22 43.14 15.08 -31.70
N THR A 23 43.86 15.99 -32.33
CA THR A 23 44.80 15.65 -33.41
C THR A 23 46.22 16.05 -33.03
N GLY A 24 47.11 15.05 -32.94
CA GLY A 24 48.56 15.25 -32.74
C GLY A 24 49.11 14.57 -31.47
N SER A 25 50.39 14.18 -31.52
CA SER A 25 51.14 13.56 -30.41
C SER A 25 51.39 14.49 -29.21
N ARG A 26 50.93 15.74 -29.29
CA ARG A 26 50.73 16.66 -28.16
C ARG A 26 49.23 16.96 -28.06
N ALA A 27 48.64 16.63 -26.93
CA ALA A 27 47.23 16.84 -26.64
C ALA A 27 46.92 18.33 -26.43
N GLU A 28 46.88 19.12 -27.50
CA GLU A 28 46.29 20.46 -27.46
C GLU A 28 44.79 20.35 -27.78
N ILE A 29 43.96 20.93 -26.90
CA ILE A 29 42.51 20.93 -27.05
C ILE A 29 42.15 21.99 -28.09
N HIS A 30 41.73 21.55 -29.27
CA HIS A 30 41.17 22.45 -30.29
C HIS A 30 39.66 22.56 -30.09
N VAL A 31 39.16 23.78 -29.92
CA VAL A 31 37.73 24.09 -29.84
C VAL A 31 37.38 24.88 -31.09
N ASP A 32 36.49 24.33 -31.92
CA ASP A 32 36.03 25.03 -33.13
C ASP A 32 35.36 26.37 -32.79
N ALA A 33 35.52 27.35 -33.67
CA ALA A 33 34.83 28.63 -33.56
C ALA A 33 33.30 28.45 -33.67
N PRO A 34 32.49 29.14 -32.86
CA PRO A 34 31.03 29.07 -32.95
C PRO A 34 30.55 29.60 -34.31
N SER A 35 29.93 28.71 -35.11
CA SER A 35 29.32 29.04 -36.41
C SER A 35 27.79 29.15 -36.24
N PRO A 36 27.16 30.28 -36.60
CA PRO A 36 25.72 30.49 -36.47
C PRO A 36 24.86 29.51 -37.28
N ASP A 37 25.40 28.95 -38.36
CA ASP A 37 24.66 28.11 -39.31
C ASP A 37 24.62 26.62 -38.90
N ASN A 38 25.36 26.25 -37.84
CA ASN A 38 25.37 24.90 -37.28
C ASN A 38 24.56 24.85 -35.97
N ALA A 39 23.24 24.85 -36.10
CA ALA A 39 22.35 24.68 -34.96
C ALA A 39 22.55 23.31 -34.30
N ALA A 40 22.73 23.29 -32.98
CA ALA A 40 22.79 22.04 -32.22
C ALA A 40 21.45 21.28 -32.37
N PRO A 41 21.45 19.94 -32.44
CA PRO A 41 20.22 19.16 -32.49
C PRO A 41 19.32 19.54 -31.30
N ILE A 42 18.10 20.00 -31.61
CA ILE A 42 17.13 20.42 -30.61
C ILE A 42 16.67 19.17 -29.87
N TRP A 43 16.93 19.10 -28.56
CA TRP A 43 16.39 18.06 -27.69
C TRP A 43 14.86 18.13 -27.72
N GLN A 44 14.23 17.16 -28.40
CA GLN A 44 12.80 16.92 -28.18
C GLN A 44 12.68 16.20 -26.86
N THR A 45 12.34 16.94 -25.80
CA THR A 45 11.90 16.32 -24.55
C THR A 45 10.72 15.40 -24.87
N PRO A 46 10.75 14.12 -24.46
CA PRO A 46 9.60 13.25 -24.66
C PRO A 46 8.37 13.95 -24.07
N LYS A 47 7.34 14.16 -24.88
CA LYS A 47 6.09 14.75 -24.38
C LYS A 47 5.61 13.87 -23.24
N ALA A 48 5.44 14.44 -22.06
CA ALA A 48 4.90 13.72 -20.91
C ALA A 48 3.54 13.13 -21.33
N VAL A 49 3.48 11.80 -21.47
CA VAL A 49 2.24 11.11 -21.76
C VAL A 49 1.39 11.19 -20.49
N ARG A 50 0.52 12.19 -20.42
CA ARG A 50 -0.49 12.30 -19.36
C ARG A 50 -1.55 11.25 -19.63
N VAL A 51 -1.30 10.00 -19.23
CA VAL A 51 -2.33 8.99 -19.13
C VAL A 51 -3.31 9.42 -18.04
N VAL A 52 -4.57 9.65 -18.43
CA VAL A 52 -5.66 9.89 -17.48
C VAL A 52 -5.75 8.66 -16.57
N PRO A 53 -5.80 8.83 -15.23
CA PRO A 53 -5.84 7.72 -14.28
C PRO A 53 -7.24 7.08 -14.22
N TRP A 54 -7.69 6.53 -15.34
CA TRP A 54 -9.04 5.96 -15.49
C TRP A 54 -9.34 4.86 -14.48
N PHE A 55 -8.36 4.02 -14.19
CA PHE A 55 -8.47 2.98 -13.17
C PHE A 55 -8.85 3.59 -11.82
N GLU A 56 -8.11 4.59 -11.35
CA GLU A 56 -8.38 5.27 -10.07
C GLU A 56 -9.74 5.95 -10.08
N ILE A 57 -10.11 6.62 -11.17
CA ILE A 57 -11.40 7.31 -11.30
C ILE A 57 -12.56 6.32 -11.20
N VAL A 58 -12.52 5.23 -11.96
CA VAL A 58 -13.58 4.21 -11.97
C VAL A 58 -13.69 3.56 -10.59
N MET A 59 -12.57 3.14 -9.99
CA MET A 59 -12.55 2.47 -8.69
C MET A 59 -13.08 3.37 -7.56
N VAL A 60 -12.71 4.65 -7.56
CA VAL A 60 -13.24 5.62 -6.61
C VAL A 60 -14.73 5.84 -6.84
N ALA A 61 -15.18 6.01 -8.09
CA ALA A 61 -16.58 6.24 -8.40
C ALA A 61 -17.46 5.06 -7.96
N ILE A 62 -17.11 3.82 -8.31
CA ILE A 62 -17.90 2.64 -7.93
C ILE A 62 -17.88 2.39 -6.42
N GLY A 63 -16.74 2.63 -5.75
CA GLY A 63 -16.62 2.45 -4.30
C GLY A 63 -17.44 3.49 -3.53
N VAL A 64 -17.34 4.76 -3.91
CA VAL A 64 -18.17 5.82 -3.31
C VAL A 64 -19.64 5.58 -3.58
N ALA A 65 -20.02 5.23 -4.82
CA ALA A 65 -21.41 4.91 -5.16
C ALA A 65 -21.93 3.74 -4.32
N GLY A 66 -21.12 2.70 -4.10
CA GLY A 66 -21.47 1.57 -3.23
C GLY A 66 -21.68 1.98 -1.77
N ILE A 67 -20.78 2.80 -1.21
CA ILE A 67 -20.94 3.31 0.18
C ILE A 67 -22.19 4.17 0.29
N VAL A 68 -22.41 5.10 -0.64
CA VAL A 68 -23.61 5.96 -0.64
C VAL A 68 -24.87 5.12 -0.75
N TYR A 69 -24.89 4.14 -1.66
CA TYR A 69 -26.01 3.22 -1.81
C TYR A 69 -26.29 2.50 -0.49
N PHE A 70 -25.26 1.95 0.15
CA PHE A 70 -25.40 1.22 1.40
C PHE A 70 -25.92 2.12 2.53
N MET A 71 -25.29 3.28 2.74
CA MET A 71 -25.61 4.21 3.82
C MET A 71 -27.00 4.82 3.69
N VAL A 72 -27.46 5.08 2.47
CA VAL A 72 -28.74 5.77 2.22
C VAL A 72 -29.90 4.80 2.05
N TYR A 73 -29.68 3.67 1.37
CA TYR A 73 -30.77 2.79 0.97
C TYR A 73 -30.78 1.44 1.68
N ALA A 74 -29.63 0.92 2.12
CA ALA A 74 -29.55 -0.42 2.71
C ALA A 74 -29.70 -0.45 4.24
N MET A 75 -29.31 0.63 4.92
CA MET A 75 -29.23 0.66 6.40
C MET A 75 -30.55 0.98 7.12
N ASP A 76 -31.61 1.37 6.40
CA ASP A 76 -32.94 1.74 6.92
C ASP A 76 -32.89 2.52 8.25
N ALA A 77 -32.09 3.60 8.28
CA ALA A 77 -31.89 4.44 9.45
C ALA A 77 -31.86 5.92 9.08
N ASP A 78 -32.22 6.79 10.03
CA ASP A 78 -32.17 8.23 9.81
C ASP A 78 -30.72 8.74 9.70
N GLY A 79 -30.57 9.91 9.08
CA GLY A 79 -29.26 10.49 8.81
C GLY A 79 -28.46 10.86 10.07
N LEU A 80 -29.13 11.27 11.16
CA LEU A 80 -28.44 11.64 12.40
C LEU A 80 -27.91 10.39 13.10
N THR A 81 -28.73 9.34 13.23
CA THR A 81 -28.30 8.06 13.79
C THR A 81 -27.12 7.50 12.99
N THR A 82 -27.23 7.48 11.66
CA THR A 82 -26.15 7.01 10.78
C THR A 82 -24.86 7.82 10.98
N ALA A 83 -24.94 9.15 11.08
CA ALA A 83 -23.78 10.01 11.30
C ALA A 83 -23.11 9.76 12.67
N VAL A 84 -23.90 9.59 13.74
CA VAL A 84 -23.38 9.29 15.08
C VAL A 84 -22.70 7.91 15.10
N MET A 85 -23.34 6.88 14.55
CA MET A 85 -22.76 5.53 14.50
C MET A 85 -21.51 5.46 13.61
N THR A 86 -21.47 6.25 12.54
CA THR A 86 -20.26 6.45 11.72
C THR A 86 -19.11 7.00 12.56
N LEU A 87 -19.36 8.03 13.38
CA LEU A 87 -18.34 8.59 14.25
C LEU A 87 -17.83 7.58 15.28
N VAL A 88 -18.71 6.74 15.83
CA VAL A 88 -18.32 5.65 16.74
C VAL A 88 -17.45 4.61 16.01
N ALA A 89 -17.79 4.24 14.78
CA ALA A 89 -17.02 3.30 13.95
C ALA A 89 -15.64 3.82 13.51
N VAL A 90 -15.38 5.13 13.59
CA VAL A 90 -14.04 5.69 13.33
C VAL A 90 -13.03 5.18 14.35
N VAL A 91 -13.43 4.91 15.58
CA VAL A 91 -12.51 4.43 16.63
C VAL A 91 -11.80 3.13 16.25
N PRO A 92 -12.51 2.02 15.97
CA PRO A 92 -11.85 0.79 15.51
C PRO A 92 -11.12 0.95 14.18
N LEU A 93 -11.67 1.75 13.25
CA LEU A 93 -11.00 2.04 12.00
C LEU A 93 -9.60 2.67 12.21
N LEU A 94 -9.49 3.64 13.12
CA LEU A 94 -8.20 4.27 13.42
C LEU A 94 -7.21 3.30 14.04
N ILE A 95 -7.67 2.36 14.89
CA ILE A 95 -6.82 1.31 15.46
C ILE A 95 -6.22 0.46 14.34
N VAL A 96 -7.07 -0.02 13.42
CA VAL A 96 -6.67 -0.89 12.31
C VAL A 96 -5.74 -0.16 11.33
N MET A 97 -6.14 1.03 10.88
CA MET A 97 -5.37 1.81 9.92
C MET A 97 -4.01 2.23 10.48
N SER A 98 -3.93 2.54 11.78
CA SER A 98 -2.66 2.84 12.44
C SER A 98 -1.71 1.65 12.42
N ALA A 99 -2.22 0.44 12.65
CA ALA A 99 -1.42 -0.78 12.55
C ALA A 99 -0.95 -1.02 11.11
N MET A 100 -1.83 -0.88 10.11
CA MET A 100 -1.45 -1.05 8.70
C MET A 100 -0.36 -0.06 8.29
N VAL A 101 -0.49 1.22 8.65
CA VAL A 101 0.53 2.25 8.40
C VAL A 101 1.82 1.97 9.16
N PHE A 102 1.74 1.41 10.37
CA PHE A 102 2.92 1.02 11.13
C PHE A 102 3.67 -0.15 10.49
N ILE A 103 2.95 -1.13 9.96
CA ILE A 103 3.54 -2.27 9.25
C ILE A 103 4.20 -1.79 7.95
N ASP A 104 3.54 -0.90 7.21
CA ASP A 104 3.93 -0.29 5.93
C ASP A 104 4.91 0.91 6.06
N ARG A 105 5.86 0.85 7.00
CA ARG A 105 6.67 2.03 7.39
C ARG A 105 7.86 2.33 6.49
N TRP A 106 8.44 1.31 5.86
CA TRP A 106 9.73 1.42 5.17
C TRP A 106 9.56 1.81 3.70
N GLU A 107 8.58 1.19 3.04
CA GLU A 107 8.14 1.53 1.69
C GLU A 107 6.63 1.85 1.69
N PRO A 108 6.21 3.03 2.21
CA PRO A 108 4.79 3.30 2.36
C PRO A 108 4.04 3.36 1.03
N GLU A 109 3.00 2.55 0.92
CA GLU A 109 2.14 2.46 -0.25
C GLU A 109 1.47 3.82 -0.58
N PRO A 110 1.24 4.13 -1.88
CA PRO A 110 0.66 5.40 -2.29
C PRO A 110 -0.72 5.64 -1.68
N VAL A 111 -0.94 6.83 -1.11
CA VAL A 111 -2.21 7.20 -0.45
C VAL A 111 -3.43 6.98 -1.35
N LYS A 112 -3.29 7.26 -2.65
CA LYS A 112 -4.37 7.02 -3.62
C LYS A 112 -4.79 5.55 -3.69
N MET A 113 -3.84 4.64 -3.67
CA MET A 113 -4.11 3.20 -3.73
C MET A 113 -4.70 2.69 -2.40
N LYS A 114 -4.28 3.27 -1.27
CA LYS A 114 -4.91 3.00 0.05
C LYS A 114 -6.38 3.42 0.07
N ILE A 115 -6.70 4.60 -0.48
CA ILE A 115 -8.08 5.08 -0.61
C ILE A 115 -8.88 4.13 -1.51
N ILE A 116 -8.34 3.73 -2.66
CA ILE A 116 -9.01 2.79 -3.58
C ILE A 116 -9.29 1.45 -2.90
N ALA A 117 -8.30 0.89 -2.19
CA ALA A 117 -8.46 -0.34 -1.42
C ALA A 117 -9.58 -0.20 -0.39
N PHE A 118 -9.56 0.87 0.38
CA PHE A 118 -10.59 1.16 1.40
C PHE A 118 -11.99 1.29 0.78
N LEU A 119 -12.12 2.06 -0.31
CA LEU A 119 -13.40 2.27 -1.00
C LEU A 119 -13.93 1.01 -1.67
N TRP A 120 -13.04 0.15 -2.20
CA TRP A 120 -13.46 -1.16 -2.70
C TRP A 120 -14.06 -1.99 -1.57
N GLY A 121 -13.36 -2.05 -0.43
CA GLY A 121 -13.81 -2.75 0.76
C GLY A 121 -15.18 -2.28 1.25
N GLY A 122 -15.29 -1.00 1.55
CA GLY A 122 -16.51 -0.43 2.14
C GLY A 122 -17.68 -0.30 1.17
N GLY A 123 -17.41 -0.11 -0.11
CA GLY A 123 -18.44 0.06 -1.12
C GLY A 123 -18.76 -1.23 -1.85
N VAL A 124 -17.88 -1.60 -2.79
CA VAL A 124 -18.12 -2.72 -3.72
C VAL A 124 -18.26 -4.03 -2.96
N ALA A 125 -17.31 -4.35 -2.08
CA ALA A 125 -17.30 -5.63 -1.38
C ALA A 125 -18.45 -5.74 -0.37
N THR A 126 -18.73 -4.69 0.41
CA THR A 126 -19.88 -4.68 1.35
C THR A 126 -21.20 -4.84 0.62
N VAL A 127 -21.49 -4.04 -0.41
CA VAL A 127 -22.78 -4.12 -1.14
C VAL A 127 -22.95 -5.47 -1.82
N SER A 128 -21.90 -5.96 -2.50
CA SER A 128 -21.96 -7.27 -3.18
C SER A 128 -22.17 -8.39 -2.17
N SER A 129 -21.48 -8.34 -1.02
CA SER A 129 -21.63 -9.35 0.02
C SER A 129 -23.01 -9.32 0.66
N MET A 130 -23.55 -8.13 0.93
CA MET A 130 -24.90 -7.98 1.46
C MET A 130 -25.95 -8.64 0.57
N ILE A 131 -25.91 -8.38 -0.74
CA ILE A 131 -26.85 -8.96 -1.72
C ILE A 131 -26.73 -10.48 -1.74
N ILE A 132 -25.51 -11.00 -1.88
CA ILE A 132 -25.28 -12.45 -2.02
C ILE A 132 -25.53 -13.19 -0.71
N ASN A 133 -25.11 -12.64 0.44
CA ASN A 133 -25.39 -13.23 1.76
C ASN A 133 -26.89 -13.33 2.01
N THR A 134 -27.65 -12.28 1.68
CA THR A 134 -29.11 -12.28 1.86
C THR A 134 -29.76 -13.36 0.97
N ALA A 135 -29.41 -13.41 -0.31
CA ALA A 135 -29.94 -14.40 -1.24
C ALA A 135 -29.63 -15.85 -0.82
N LEU A 136 -28.37 -16.11 -0.43
CA LEU A 136 -27.94 -17.45 0.00
C LEU A 136 -28.52 -17.85 1.36
N MET A 137 -28.68 -16.91 2.30
CA MET A 137 -29.36 -17.16 3.57
C MET A 137 -30.82 -17.56 3.32
N THR A 138 -31.56 -16.81 2.50
CA THR A 138 -32.95 -17.13 2.17
C THR A 138 -33.07 -18.50 1.50
N ASN A 139 -32.21 -18.80 0.54
CA ASN A 139 -32.20 -20.12 -0.11
C ASN A 139 -31.88 -21.26 0.88
N THR A 140 -30.90 -21.06 1.75
CA THR A 140 -30.52 -22.04 2.79
C THR A 140 -31.68 -22.30 3.74
N ALA A 141 -32.40 -21.26 4.15
CA ALA A 141 -33.59 -21.38 5.00
C ALA A 141 -34.70 -22.18 4.31
N LEU A 142 -34.93 -21.97 3.00
CA LEU A 142 -35.93 -22.71 2.22
C LEU A 142 -35.56 -24.19 2.06
N VAL A 143 -34.28 -24.50 1.86
CA VAL A 143 -33.80 -25.89 1.65
C VAL A 143 -33.77 -26.68 2.96
N ILE A 144 -33.29 -26.09 4.05
CA ILE A 144 -33.14 -26.79 5.34
C ILE A 144 -34.49 -26.87 6.07
N GLY A 145 -35.40 -25.91 5.85
CA GLY A 145 -36.66 -25.81 6.57
C GLY A 145 -36.51 -25.38 8.04
N ASP A 146 -35.31 -24.94 8.44
CA ASP A 146 -34.97 -24.47 9.79
C ASP A 146 -34.21 -23.15 9.67
N VAL A 147 -34.88 -22.05 10.02
CA VAL A 147 -34.36 -20.69 9.85
C VAL A 147 -33.16 -20.45 10.77
N GLN A 148 -33.19 -20.97 11.98
CA GLN A 148 -32.12 -20.80 12.97
C GLN A 148 -30.85 -21.53 12.54
N LYS A 149 -30.97 -22.78 12.08
CA LYS A 149 -29.83 -23.51 11.51
C LYS A 149 -29.32 -22.86 10.24
N ALA A 150 -30.20 -22.38 9.38
CA ALA A 150 -29.80 -21.65 8.18
C ALA A 150 -29.05 -20.37 8.51
N GLN A 151 -29.47 -19.60 9.52
CA GLN A 151 -28.76 -18.43 10.01
C GLN A 151 -27.38 -18.77 10.56
N ALA A 152 -27.25 -19.85 11.34
CA ALA A 152 -25.96 -20.29 11.85
C ALA A 152 -24.99 -20.69 10.73
N ILE A 153 -25.45 -21.50 9.76
CA ILE A 153 -24.64 -21.88 8.58
C ILE A 153 -24.28 -20.65 7.75
N ALA A 154 -25.24 -19.75 7.54
CA ALA A 154 -25.02 -18.54 6.78
C ALA A 154 -23.97 -17.65 7.45
N ALA A 155 -24.06 -17.43 8.76
CA ALA A 155 -23.11 -16.61 9.51
C ALA A 155 -21.71 -17.26 9.58
N THR A 156 -21.63 -18.56 9.84
CA THR A 156 -20.34 -19.24 10.09
C THR A 156 -19.60 -19.67 8.82
N PHE A 157 -20.32 -19.92 7.71
CA PHE A 157 -19.72 -20.41 6.48
C PHE A 157 -19.98 -19.50 5.29
N VAL A 158 -21.26 -19.23 4.96
CA VAL A 158 -21.62 -18.50 3.74
C VAL A 158 -21.05 -17.08 3.75
N ALA A 159 -21.24 -16.34 4.83
CA ALA A 159 -20.74 -14.98 4.98
C ALA A 159 -19.21 -14.91 4.82
N PRO A 160 -18.39 -15.72 5.53
CA PRO A 160 -16.96 -15.78 5.29
C PRO A 160 -16.57 -16.10 3.84
N VAL A 161 -17.26 -17.05 3.19
CA VAL A 161 -17.00 -17.39 1.78
C VAL A 161 -17.22 -16.16 0.89
N VAL A 162 -18.39 -15.55 0.99
CA VAL A 162 -18.83 -14.46 0.12
C VAL A 162 -17.98 -13.21 0.36
N GLU A 163 -17.83 -12.83 1.63
CA GLU A 163 -17.15 -11.60 2.01
C GLU A 163 -15.66 -11.64 1.71
N GLU A 164 -14.97 -12.72 2.08
CA GLU A 164 -13.54 -12.84 1.80
C GLU A 164 -13.27 -13.00 0.30
N THR A 165 -14.23 -13.52 -0.47
CA THR A 165 -14.16 -13.51 -1.94
C THR A 165 -14.20 -12.09 -2.49
N PHE A 166 -15.21 -11.29 -2.16
CA PHE A 166 -15.33 -9.93 -2.71
C PHE A 166 -14.23 -8.98 -2.23
N LYS A 167 -13.76 -9.13 -0.99
CA LYS A 167 -12.56 -8.44 -0.50
C LYS A 167 -11.33 -8.88 -1.29
N GLY A 168 -11.14 -10.18 -1.46
CA GLY A 168 -10.05 -10.78 -2.24
C GLY A 168 -10.00 -10.28 -3.69
N VAL A 169 -11.14 -10.15 -4.36
CA VAL A 169 -11.21 -9.59 -5.73
C VAL A 169 -10.63 -8.18 -5.78
N GLY A 170 -10.89 -7.33 -4.78
CA GLY A 170 -10.31 -5.99 -4.72
C GLY A 170 -8.79 -6.01 -4.64
N VAL A 171 -8.25 -6.90 -3.81
CA VAL A 171 -6.79 -7.10 -3.69
C VAL A 171 -6.21 -7.59 -5.01
N LEU A 172 -6.87 -8.55 -5.67
CA LEU A 172 -6.45 -9.07 -6.97
C LEU A 172 -6.40 -7.96 -8.03
N VAL A 173 -7.46 -7.16 -8.13
CA VAL A 173 -7.56 -6.05 -9.08
C VAL A 173 -6.42 -5.05 -8.87
N ILE A 174 -6.10 -4.70 -7.61
CA ILE A 174 -4.99 -3.80 -7.29
C ILE A 174 -3.65 -4.40 -7.71
N ILE A 175 -3.39 -5.67 -7.34
CA ILE A 175 -2.12 -6.35 -7.67
C ILE A 175 -1.94 -6.48 -9.18
N LEU A 176 -3.01 -6.77 -9.93
CA LEU A 176 -2.95 -6.85 -11.39
C LEU A 176 -2.73 -5.48 -12.03
N ALA A 177 -3.40 -4.44 -11.53
CA ALA A 177 -3.30 -3.08 -12.07
C ALA A 177 -1.96 -2.39 -11.75
N ARG A 178 -1.27 -2.80 -10.67
CA ARG A 178 -0.02 -2.19 -10.19
C ARG A 178 1.08 -3.23 -9.97
N ARG A 179 1.14 -4.26 -10.80
CA ARG A 179 2.06 -5.40 -10.64
C ARG A 179 3.52 -5.01 -10.44
N THR A 180 4.01 -3.99 -11.15
CA THR A 180 5.40 -3.50 -11.04
C THR A 180 5.64 -2.67 -9.79
N SER A 181 4.61 -2.21 -9.10
CA SER A 181 4.70 -1.50 -7.82
C SER A 181 4.54 -2.43 -6.61
N ILE A 182 4.17 -3.71 -6.82
CA ILE A 182 4.15 -4.71 -5.75
C ILE A 182 5.55 -5.28 -5.63
N ASN A 183 6.29 -4.84 -4.63
CA ASN A 183 7.72 -5.04 -4.43
C ASN A 183 8.00 -6.05 -3.31
N SER A 184 7.02 -6.26 -2.42
CA SER A 184 7.13 -7.15 -1.28
C SER A 184 5.87 -8.00 -1.05
N LEU A 185 5.99 -9.00 -0.18
CA LEU A 185 4.80 -9.75 0.28
C LEU A 185 3.96 -8.93 1.27
N LEU A 186 4.55 -7.92 1.90
CA LEU A 186 3.90 -7.05 2.88
C LEU A 186 2.90 -6.12 2.20
N ASP A 187 3.17 -5.72 0.97
CA ASP A 187 2.28 -4.91 0.12
C ASP A 187 0.92 -5.59 -0.02
N GLY A 188 0.92 -6.90 -0.31
CA GLY A 188 -0.30 -7.71 -0.37
C GLY A 188 -1.05 -7.76 0.95
N VAL A 189 -0.33 -7.89 2.08
CA VAL A 189 -0.91 -7.83 3.43
C VAL A 189 -1.55 -6.47 3.68
N VAL A 190 -0.88 -5.39 3.33
CA VAL A 190 -1.34 -4.00 3.55
C VAL A 190 -2.56 -3.71 2.70
N TYR A 191 -2.54 -4.06 1.40
CA TYR A 191 -3.72 -3.90 0.54
C TYR A 191 -4.90 -4.76 1.01
N GLY A 192 -4.67 -6.02 1.35
CA GLY A 192 -5.71 -6.90 1.93
C GLY A 192 -6.27 -6.36 3.24
N GLY A 193 -5.40 -5.90 4.13
CA GLY A 193 -5.77 -5.31 5.41
C GLY A 193 -6.59 -4.02 5.28
N ILE A 194 -6.27 -3.16 4.30
CA ILE A 194 -6.99 -1.91 4.04
C ILE A 194 -8.33 -2.16 3.33
N VAL A 195 -8.40 -3.10 2.38
CA VAL A 195 -9.68 -3.54 1.79
C VAL A 195 -10.60 -4.05 2.90
N ALA A 196 -10.09 -4.93 3.75
CA ALA A 196 -10.84 -5.41 4.91
C ALA A 196 -11.25 -4.30 5.89
N ALA A 197 -10.38 -3.31 6.14
CA ALA A 197 -10.70 -2.19 7.01
C ALA A 197 -11.87 -1.35 6.48
N GLY A 198 -11.94 -1.15 5.16
CA GLY A 198 -13.08 -0.49 4.52
C GLY A 198 -14.38 -1.26 4.68
N PHE A 199 -14.33 -2.58 4.47
CA PHE A 199 -15.48 -3.45 4.67
C PHE A 199 -15.96 -3.42 6.12
N MET A 200 -15.03 -3.68 7.06
CA MET A 200 -15.27 -3.66 8.50
C MET A 200 -15.88 -2.34 8.95
N PHE A 201 -15.40 -1.20 8.43
CA PHE A 201 -15.92 0.10 8.81
C PHE A 201 -17.40 0.24 8.46
N VAL A 202 -17.81 -0.13 7.24
CA VAL A 202 -19.22 -0.03 6.83
C VAL A 202 -20.08 -1.06 7.57
N GLU A 203 -19.56 -2.26 7.79
CA GLU A 203 -20.25 -3.28 8.56
C GLU A 203 -20.44 -2.85 10.02
N ASP A 204 -19.42 -2.29 10.68
CA ASP A 204 -19.50 -1.79 12.05
C ASP A 204 -20.61 -0.74 12.20
N ILE A 205 -20.75 0.17 11.24
CA ILE A 205 -21.83 1.17 11.24
C ILE A 205 -23.19 0.48 11.18
N GLN A 206 -23.37 -0.52 10.30
CA GLN A 206 -24.61 -1.29 10.22
C GLN A 206 -24.94 -1.98 11.56
N TYR A 207 -23.95 -2.61 12.20
CA TYR A 207 -24.13 -3.23 13.51
C TYR A 207 -24.46 -2.20 14.59
N PHE A 208 -23.75 -1.07 14.64
CA PHE A 208 -24.00 -0.04 15.65
C PHE A 208 -25.35 0.63 15.48
N VAL A 209 -25.84 0.81 14.26
CA VAL A 209 -27.22 1.25 14.00
C VAL A 209 -28.22 0.21 14.50
N ARG A 210 -28.06 -1.05 14.11
CA ARG A 210 -28.98 -2.14 14.45
C ARG A 210 -29.09 -2.38 15.96
N TYR A 211 -27.97 -2.40 16.66
CA TYR A 211 -27.95 -2.64 18.11
C TYR A 211 -28.13 -1.32 18.88
N GLY A 212 -27.75 -0.17 18.33
CA GLY A 212 -28.02 1.14 18.93
C GLY A 212 -29.50 1.40 19.18
N SER A 213 -30.37 0.99 18.25
CA SER A 213 -31.83 1.10 18.40
C SER A 213 -32.39 0.23 19.54
N SER A 214 -31.66 -0.81 19.97
CA SER A 214 -32.04 -1.69 21.08
C SER A 214 -31.60 -1.14 22.45
N GLY A 215 -30.93 0.02 22.49
CA GLY A 215 -30.55 0.75 23.69
C GLY A 215 -29.05 0.75 23.99
N THR A 216 -28.60 1.72 24.80
CA THR A 216 -27.17 2.02 25.05
C THR A 216 -26.37 0.83 25.55
N GLY A 217 -26.93 -0.02 26.41
CA GLY A 217 -26.21 -1.22 26.91
C GLY A 217 -25.86 -2.21 25.80
N SER A 218 -26.76 -2.40 24.83
CA SER A 218 -26.51 -3.27 23.67
C SER A 218 -25.51 -2.64 22.69
N LEU A 219 -25.56 -1.31 22.50
CA LEU A 219 -24.56 -0.57 21.73
C LEU A 219 -23.16 -0.72 22.32
N VAL A 220 -23.01 -0.53 23.65
CA VAL A 220 -21.73 -0.69 24.34
C VAL A 220 -21.21 -2.11 24.19
N THR A 221 -22.09 -3.11 24.35
CA THR A 221 -21.72 -4.52 24.19
C THR A 221 -21.20 -4.79 22.79
N ILE A 222 -21.94 -4.41 21.74
CA ILE A 222 -21.49 -4.66 20.36
C ILE A 222 -20.24 -3.86 20.00
N PHE A 223 -20.09 -2.64 20.54
CA PHE A 223 -18.90 -1.82 20.36
C PHE A 223 -17.66 -2.46 20.97
N VAL A 224 -17.75 -3.01 22.17
CA VAL A 224 -16.63 -3.74 22.80
C VAL A 224 -16.27 -4.96 21.97
N MET A 225 -17.28 -5.76 21.58
CA MET A 225 -17.05 -7.00 20.83
C MET A 225 -16.40 -6.72 19.47
N ARG A 226 -16.97 -5.79 18.69
CA ARG A 226 -16.49 -5.50 17.32
C ARG A 226 -15.29 -4.57 17.32
N GLY A 227 -15.37 -3.49 18.10
CA GLY A 227 -14.42 -2.39 18.05
C GLY A 227 -13.15 -2.60 18.88
N LEU A 228 -13.19 -3.42 19.94
CA LEU A 228 -12.04 -3.64 20.82
C LEU A 228 -11.53 -5.08 20.79
N LEU A 229 -12.43 -6.08 20.81
CA LEU A 229 -12.03 -7.48 20.82
C LEU A 229 -11.72 -8.03 19.42
N SER A 230 -12.40 -7.54 18.38
CA SER A 230 -12.17 -8.00 17.01
C SER A 230 -11.82 -6.94 15.94
N PRO A 231 -11.21 -5.78 16.27
CA PRO A 231 -10.95 -4.75 15.25
C PRO A 231 -10.07 -5.29 14.12
N PHE A 232 -9.22 -6.29 14.40
CA PHE A 232 -8.32 -6.85 13.40
C PHE A 232 -8.84 -8.09 12.69
N LEU A 233 -10.04 -8.58 12.96
CA LEU A 233 -10.51 -9.86 12.41
C LEU A 233 -10.48 -9.86 10.87
N HIS A 234 -11.18 -8.92 10.24
CA HIS A 234 -11.25 -8.86 8.79
C HIS A 234 -9.88 -8.56 8.19
N SER A 235 -9.12 -7.63 8.78
CA SER A 235 -7.78 -7.30 8.28
C SER A 235 -6.82 -8.48 8.39
N MET A 236 -6.91 -9.28 9.45
CA MET A 236 -6.15 -10.51 9.59
C MET A 236 -6.56 -11.51 8.50
N ALA A 237 -7.86 -11.81 8.36
CA ALA A 237 -8.36 -12.75 7.37
C ALA A 237 -7.95 -12.35 5.93
N THR A 238 -8.38 -11.19 5.45
CA THR A 238 -8.13 -10.78 4.05
C THR A 238 -6.63 -10.54 3.78
N SER A 239 -5.83 -10.19 4.79
CA SER A 239 -4.38 -10.07 4.59
C SER A 239 -3.70 -11.41 4.26
N LEU A 240 -4.28 -12.56 4.66
CA LEU A 240 -3.79 -13.88 4.26
C LEU A 240 -3.99 -14.10 2.76
N THR A 241 -5.17 -13.72 2.24
CA THR A 241 -5.46 -13.70 0.80
C THR A 241 -4.49 -12.78 0.07
N GLY A 242 -4.29 -11.56 0.57
CA GLY A 242 -3.38 -10.59 -0.04
C GLY A 242 -1.92 -11.03 -0.03
N PHE A 243 -1.44 -11.62 1.07
CA PHE A 243 -0.12 -12.25 1.15
C PHE A 243 0.05 -13.34 0.10
N ALA A 244 -0.93 -14.24 -0.03
CA ALA A 244 -0.92 -15.32 -1.00
C ALA A 244 -0.88 -14.81 -2.44
N MET A 245 -1.68 -13.78 -2.75
CA MET A 245 -1.67 -13.15 -4.08
C MET A 245 -0.35 -12.47 -4.39
N ALA A 246 0.23 -11.71 -3.45
CA ALA A 246 1.54 -11.09 -3.63
C ALA A 246 2.63 -12.15 -3.81
N TRP A 247 2.57 -13.25 -3.05
CA TRP A 247 3.48 -14.38 -3.23
C TRP A 247 3.36 -14.98 -4.63
N GLY A 248 2.12 -15.20 -5.10
CA GLY A 248 1.86 -15.71 -6.46
C GLY A 248 2.33 -14.76 -7.55
N ALA A 249 2.12 -13.45 -7.39
CA ALA A 249 2.50 -12.43 -8.36
C ALA A 249 4.03 -12.28 -8.47
N ILE A 250 4.73 -12.39 -7.33
CA ILE A 250 6.16 -12.12 -7.21
C ILE A 250 7.01 -13.38 -7.46
N ARG A 251 6.62 -14.53 -6.89
CA ARG A 251 7.49 -15.71 -6.78
C ARG A 251 7.09 -16.87 -7.68
N ALA A 252 5.82 -16.98 -8.05
CA ALA A 252 5.35 -18.15 -8.76
C ALA A 252 5.69 -18.09 -10.26
N LYS A 253 6.41 -19.12 -10.72
CA LYS A 253 6.78 -19.29 -12.14
C LYS A 253 5.67 -19.96 -12.96
N ARG A 254 4.82 -20.78 -12.33
CA ARG A 254 3.78 -21.58 -13.00
C ARG A 254 2.39 -21.11 -12.60
N ALA A 255 1.44 -21.11 -13.54
CA ALA A 255 0.06 -20.68 -13.28
C ALA A 255 -0.61 -21.49 -12.16
N TRP A 256 -0.46 -22.82 -12.15
CA TRP A 256 -1.06 -23.66 -11.10
C TRP A 256 -0.57 -23.31 -9.70
N SER A 257 0.71 -22.96 -9.53
CA SER A 257 1.25 -22.58 -8.22
C SER A 257 0.67 -21.26 -7.71
N ARG A 258 0.29 -20.34 -8.61
CA ARG A 258 -0.44 -19.11 -8.24
C ARG A 258 -1.82 -19.44 -7.71
N ILE A 259 -2.53 -20.32 -8.42
CA ILE A 259 -3.89 -20.74 -8.07
C ILE A 259 -3.88 -21.45 -6.72
N LEU A 260 -3.01 -22.43 -6.49
CA LEU A 260 -2.97 -23.16 -5.22
C LEU A 260 -2.64 -22.25 -4.03
N VAL A 261 -1.67 -21.35 -4.16
CA VAL A 261 -1.32 -20.44 -3.07
C VAL A 261 -2.45 -19.45 -2.81
N PHE A 262 -3.10 -18.92 -3.86
CA PHE A 262 -4.31 -18.12 -3.72
C PHE A 262 -5.41 -18.87 -2.97
N LEU A 263 -5.74 -20.10 -3.40
CA LEU A 263 -6.77 -20.91 -2.75
C LEU A 263 -6.42 -21.21 -1.29
N ALA A 264 -5.15 -21.43 -0.97
CA ALA A 264 -4.71 -21.62 0.40
C ALA A 264 -4.88 -20.35 1.25
N GLY A 265 -4.50 -19.18 0.73
CA GLY A 265 -4.67 -17.90 1.42
C GLY A 265 -6.13 -17.50 1.61
N TRP A 266 -6.94 -17.69 0.56
CA TRP A 266 -8.39 -17.46 0.58
C TRP A 266 -9.10 -18.42 1.54
N GLY A 267 -8.80 -19.72 1.47
CA GLY A 267 -9.32 -20.71 2.41
C GLY A 267 -8.93 -20.40 3.85
N ALA A 268 -7.69 -19.96 4.09
CA ALA A 268 -7.25 -19.55 5.42
C ALA A 268 -8.02 -18.30 5.91
N ALA A 269 -8.28 -17.32 5.04
CA ALA A 269 -9.09 -16.15 5.37
C ALA A 269 -10.51 -16.56 5.80
N MET A 270 -11.15 -17.44 5.02
CA MET A 270 -12.48 -17.97 5.33
C MET A 270 -12.51 -18.73 6.65
N LEU A 271 -11.48 -19.56 6.93
CA LEU A 271 -11.39 -20.31 8.17
C LEU A 271 -11.26 -19.38 9.37
N VAL A 272 -10.38 -18.37 9.30
CA VAL A 272 -10.21 -17.38 10.38
C VAL A 272 -11.50 -16.62 10.65
N HIS A 273 -12.16 -16.15 9.59
CA HIS A 273 -13.40 -15.38 9.71
C HIS A 273 -14.56 -16.25 10.19
N GLY A 274 -14.75 -17.44 9.62
CA GLY A 274 -15.80 -18.37 10.04
C GLY A 274 -15.60 -18.88 11.47
N LEU A 275 -14.35 -19.13 11.88
CA LEU A 275 -14.04 -19.52 13.25
C LEU A 275 -14.46 -18.43 14.24
N TRP A 276 -14.20 -17.16 13.95
CA TRP A 276 -14.71 -16.05 14.77
C TRP A 276 -16.23 -16.05 14.83
N ASN A 277 -16.92 -16.15 13.70
CA ASN A 277 -18.38 -16.14 13.67
C ASN A 277 -18.98 -17.34 14.42
N SER A 278 -18.27 -18.47 14.50
CA SER A 278 -18.70 -19.63 15.28
C SER A 278 -18.56 -19.44 16.79
N MET A 279 -17.68 -18.56 17.28
CA MET A 279 -17.42 -18.44 18.73
C MET A 279 -18.61 -17.90 19.53
N GLY A 280 -19.55 -17.23 18.86
CA GLY A 280 -20.77 -16.70 19.46
C GLY A 280 -22.03 -17.52 19.21
N SER A 281 -21.93 -18.67 18.51
CA SER A 281 -23.12 -19.37 18.01
C SER A 281 -23.96 -20.06 19.09
N ASP A 282 -23.37 -20.40 20.24
CA ASP A 282 -24.07 -21.02 21.37
C ASP A 282 -24.70 -20.00 22.34
N GLY A 283 -24.43 -18.71 22.14
CA GLY A 283 -24.88 -17.61 23.00
C GLY A 283 -24.24 -17.58 24.40
N GLN A 284 -23.27 -18.45 24.70
CA GLN A 284 -22.68 -18.56 26.03
C GLN A 284 -21.42 -17.71 26.14
N LEU A 285 -21.45 -16.70 27.04
CA LEU A 285 -20.30 -15.83 27.29
C LEU A 285 -19.05 -16.63 27.72
N ALA A 286 -19.22 -17.68 28.52
CA ALA A 286 -18.10 -18.51 28.98
C ALA A 286 -17.40 -19.25 27.83
N THR A 287 -18.16 -19.78 26.86
CA THR A 287 -17.61 -20.41 25.66
C THR A 287 -16.88 -19.39 24.81
N LEU A 288 -17.53 -18.25 24.56
CA LEU A 288 -16.94 -17.16 23.77
C LEU A 288 -15.61 -16.70 24.36
N LEU A 289 -15.55 -16.43 25.67
CA LEU A 289 -14.32 -15.98 26.32
C LEU A 289 -13.21 -17.04 26.28
N LYS A 290 -13.54 -18.33 26.43
CA LYS A 290 -12.58 -19.42 26.29
C LYS A 290 -12.03 -19.50 24.87
N MET A 291 -12.90 -19.51 23.85
CA MET A 291 -12.47 -19.55 22.45
C MET A 291 -11.67 -18.30 22.09
N TYR A 292 -12.07 -17.12 22.57
CA TYR A 292 -11.34 -15.88 22.40
C TYR A 292 -9.91 -15.99 22.97
N LEU A 293 -9.77 -16.42 24.23
CA LEU A 293 -8.46 -16.48 24.90
C LEU A 293 -7.54 -17.56 24.31
N PHE A 294 -8.07 -18.74 23.98
CA PHE A 294 -7.24 -19.89 23.58
C PHE A 294 -7.10 -20.06 22.07
N ILE A 295 -7.94 -19.41 21.26
CA ILE A 295 -7.88 -19.49 19.79
C ILE A 295 -7.58 -18.12 19.20
N GLN A 296 -8.42 -17.11 19.47
CA GLN A 296 -8.27 -15.81 18.82
C GLN A 296 -7.00 -15.08 19.25
N VAL A 297 -6.71 -15.00 20.55
CA VAL A 297 -5.54 -14.28 21.05
C VAL A 297 -4.22 -14.88 20.52
N PRO A 298 -4.00 -16.21 20.54
CA PRO A 298 -2.83 -16.82 19.91
C PRO A 298 -2.77 -16.59 18.39
N LEU A 299 -3.89 -16.72 17.68
CA LEU A 299 -3.95 -16.49 16.24
C LEU A 299 -3.59 -15.05 15.88
N PHE A 300 -4.17 -14.07 16.58
CA PHE A 300 -3.84 -12.66 16.41
C PHE A 300 -2.39 -12.36 16.80
N GLY A 301 -1.91 -12.89 17.92
CA GLY A 301 -0.53 -12.71 18.39
C GLY A 301 0.50 -13.24 17.40
N THR A 302 0.24 -14.41 16.81
CA THR A 302 1.12 -15.00 15.78
C THR A 302 1.10 -14.18 14.49
N TRP A 303 -0.09 -13.77 14.01
CA TRP A 303 -0.22 -12.90 12.85
C TRP A 303 0.51 -11.56 13.06
N LEU A 304 0.25 -10.85 14.15
CA LEU A 304 0.86 -9.55 14.45
C LEU A 304 2.38 -9.66 14.58
N THR A 305 2.87 -10.69 15.29
CA THR A 305 4.31 -10.93 15.44
C THR A 305 4.96 -11.23 14.09
N ALA A 306 4.31 -12.01 13.22
CA ALA A 306 4.80 -12.29 11.88
C ALA A 306 4.90 -11.01 11.05
N LEU A 307 3.89 -10.13 11.09
CA LEU A 307 3.90 -8.85 10.38
C LEU A 307 4.99 -7.90 10.89
N ILE A 308 5.16 -7.78 12.21
CA ILE A 308 6.23 -6.96 12.79
C ILE A 308 7.61 -7.47 12.36
N ARG A 309 7.82 -8.80 12.37
CA ARG A 309 9.06 -9.41 11.91
C ARG A 309 9.29 -9.21 10.41
N ALA A 310 8.24 -9.33 9.59
CA ALA A 310 8.32 -9.08 8.15
C ALA A 310 8.68 -7.62 7.87
N SER A 311 7.97 -6.67 8.49
CA SER A 311 8.23 -5.23 8.41
C SER A 311 9.66 -4.90 8.87
N ASN A 312 10.18 -5.52 9.93
CA ASN A 312 11.57 -5.27 10.35
C ASN A 312 12.61 -5.86 9.38
N ARG A 313 12.33 -7.00 8.75
CA ARG A 313 13.21 -7.62 7.73
C ARG A 313 13.22 -6.87 6.39
N GLU A 314 12.19 -6.07 6.13
CA GLU A 314 12.07 -5.25 4.93
C GLU A 314 13.20 -4.23 4.83
N ALA A 315 13.55 -3.55 5.93
CA ALA A 315 14.68 -2.63 5.98
C ALA A 315 16.02 -3.29 5.58
N GLU A 316 16.27 -4.52 6.04
CA GLU A 316 17.45 -5.28 5.66
C GLU A 316 17.40 -5.73 4.18
N THR A 317 16.20 -5.96 3.65
CA THR A 317 16.00 -6.32 2.24
C THR A 317 16.30 -5.12 1.35
N ILE A 318 15.77 -3.93 1.70
CA ILE A 318 16.08 -2.66 1.04
C ILE A 318 17.60 -2.42 1.06
N LYS A 319 18.22 -2.54 2.25
CA LYS A 319 19.67 -2.33 2.41
C LYS A 319 20.49 -3.19 1.45
N LYS A 320 20.17 -4.48 1.36
CA LYS A 320 20.87 -5.43 0.47
C LYS A 320 20.65 -5.10 -1.00
N GLY A 321 19.42 -4.75 -1.38
CA GLY A 321 19.10 -4.41 -2.77
C GLY A 321 19.69 -3.07 -3.22
N LEU A 322 19.97 -2.14 -2.31
CA LEU A 322 20.63 -0.88 -2.65
C LEU A 322 22.14 -0.99 -2.87
N VAL A 323 22.79 -2.10 -2.48
CA VAL A 323 24.25 -2.28 -2.59
C VAL A 323 24.79 -2.08 -4.03
N PRO A 324 24.17 -2.66 -5.08
CA PRO A 324 24.64 -2.45 -6.46
C PRO A 324 24.64 -0.98 -6.86
N TYR A 325 23.59 -0.22 -6.54
CA TYR A 325 23.49 1.21 -6.85
C TYR A 325 24.55 2.05 -6.14
N VAL A 326 24.90 1.66 -4.91
CA VAL A 326 26.02 2.29 -4.17
C VAL A 326 27.35 2.02 -4.87
N ARG A 327 27.60 0.78 -5.30
CA ARG A 327 28.85 0.42 -6.01
C ARG A 327 29.01 1.17 -7.33
N THR A 328 27.91 1.47 -8.00
CA THR A 328 27.88 2.23 -9.26
C THR A 328 27.78 3.75 -9.08
N GLY A 329 27.73 4.25 -7.84
CA GLY A 329 27.73 5.69 -7.55
C GLY A 329 26.38 6.41 -7.68
N TRP A 330 25.28 5.71 -7.96
CA TRP A 330 23.93 6.31 -8.04
C TRP A 330 23.38 6.73 -6.66
N ILE A 331 23.79 6.01 -5.60
CA ILE A 331 23.31 6.18 -4.23
C ILE A 331 24.50 6.24 -3.27
N LEU A 332 24.41 7.13 -2.27
CA LEU A 332 25.44 7.25 -1.23
C LEU A 332 25.20 6.23 -0.11
N PRO A 333 26.26 5.69 0.55
CA PRO A 333 26.11 4.82 1.72
C PRO A 333 25.26 5.44 2.84
N ALA A 334 25.38 6.76 3.02
CA ALA A 334 24.58 7.50 4.00
C ALA A 334 23.08 7.45 3.69
N GLU A 335 22.71 7.52 2.40
CA GLU A 335 21.32 7.49 1.94
C GLU A 335 20.67 6.12 2.16
N VAL A 336 21.43 5.03 2.01
CA VAL A 336 20.95 3.69 2.38
C VAL A 336 20.51 3.69 3.84
N SER A 337 21.38 4.15 4.73
CA SER A 337 21.04 4.20 6.15
C SER A 337 19.93 5.20 6.48
N MET A 338 19.79 6.26 5.69
CA MET A 338 18.69 7.22 5.80
C MET A 338 17.34 6.58 5.47
N VAL A 339 17.31 5.55 4.62
CA VAL A 339 16.08 4.83 4.23
C VAL A 339 15.81 3.65 5.14
N THR A 340 16.83 2.97 5.67
CA THR A 340 16.68 1.69 6.38
C THR A 340 16.78 1.79 7.91
N ASP A 341 17.04 2.97 8.46
CA ASP A 341 17.07 3.21 9.91
C ASP A 341 16.01 4.22 10.35
N ARG A 342 15.23 3.90 11.38
CA ARG A 342 14.12 4.75 11.84
C ARG A 342 14.61 6.09 12.42
N GLY A 343 15.70 6.06 13.18
CA GLY A 343 16.31 7.25 13.75
C GLY A 343 16.82 8.18 12.67
N LYS A 344 17.53 7.63 11.66
CA LYS A 344 18.04 8.40 10.53
C LYS A 344 16.93 8.93 9.62
N ARG A 345 15.87 8.16 9.34
CA ARG A 345 14.66 8.66 8.65
C ARG A 345 14.06 9.87 9.37
N LYS A 346 13.93 9.80 10.70
CA LYS A 346 13.40 10.90 11.52
C LYS A 346 14.33 12.12 11.50
N ALA A 347 15.64 11.90 11.64
CA ALA A 347 16.65 12.95 11.58
C ALA A 347 16.65 13.67 10.21
N ALA A 348 16.61 12.90 9.11
CA ALA A 348 16.52 13.46 7.76
C ALA A 348 15.26 14.32 7.57
N ARG A 349 14.09 13.81 7.96
CA ARG A 349 12.83 14.59 7.90
C ARG A 349 12.89 15.87 8.74
N LYS A 350 13.52 15.84 9.91
CA LYS A 350 13.72 17.03 10.76
C LYS A 350 14.68 18.01 10.09
N TRP A 351 15.78 17.52 9.52
CA TRP A 351 16.77 18.34 8.82
C TRP A 351 16.17 19.08 7.62
N VAL A 352 15.29 18.45 6.83
CA VAL A 352 14.65 19.14 5.69
C VAL A 352 13.53 20.09 6.09
N ALA A 353 13.00 19.97 7.31
CA ALA A 353 11.83 20.73 7.74
C ALA A 353 12.03 22.25 7.63
N ARG A 354 13.28 22.72 7.75
CA ARG A 354 13.67 24.13 7.52
C ARG A 354 13.40 24.61 6.09
N GLY A 355 13.45 23.72 5.09
CA GLY A 355 13.10 24.02 3.70
C GLY A 355 11.59 24.00 3.42
N GLY A 356 10.75 23.93 4.45
CA GLY A 356 9.30 24.00 4.33
C GLY A 356 8.61 22.69 3.92
N ALA A 357 7.32 22.78 3.61
CA ALA A 357 6.50 21.63 3.20
C ALA A 357 6.97 20.97 1.89
N PRO A 358 7.38 21.71 0.83
CA PRO A 358 7.87 21.10 -0.40
C PRO A 358 9.12 20.25 -0.18
N ALA A 359 10.09 20.72 0.63
CA ALA A 359 11.29 19.95 0.97
C ALA A 359 10.93 18.65 1.72
N ARG A 360 9.99 18.71 2.67
CA ARG A 360 9.51 17.53 3.40
C ARG A 360 8.83 16.52 2.48
N LYS A 361 8.10 17.00 1.47
CA LYS A 361 7.47 16.15 0.46
C LYS A 361 8.52 15.49 -0.43
N ALA A 362 9.49 16.24 -0.95
CA ALA A 362 10.58 15.73 -1.78
C ALA A 362 11.43 14.69 -1.02
N MET A 363 11.85 14.96 0.22
CA MET A 363 12.58 13.99 1.05
C MET A 363 11.78 12.70 1.29
N ARG A 364 10.47 12.80 1.53
CA ARG A 364 9.62 11.61 1.68
C ARG A 364 9.55 10.79 0.40
N LYS A 365 9.39 11.46 -0.75
CA LYS A 365 9.36 10.82 -2.06
C LYS A 365 10.68 10.12 -2.38
N PHE A 366 11.79 10.83 -2.21
CA PHE A 366 13.14 10.29 -2.32
C PHE A 366 13.32 9.00 -1.49
N MET A 367 12.98 9.03 -0.19
CA MET A 367 13.14 7.85 0.66
C MET A 367 12.23 6.68 0.27
N ASN A 368 11.05 6.96 -0.29
CA ASN A 368 10.15 5.92 -0.78
C ASN A 368 10.70 5.32 -2.08
N GLU A 369 11.15 6.14 -3.02
CA GLU A 369 11.74 5.70 -4.30
C GLU A 369 12.96 4.79 -4.07
N LEU A 370 13.85 5.16 -3.15
CA LEU A 370 14.98 4.29 -2.78
C LEU A 370 14.54 2.99 -2.08
N ALA A 371 13.45 3.02 -1.31
CA ALA A 371 12.94 1.82 -0.68
C ALA A 371 12.38 0.85 -1.73
N SER A 372 11.57 1.33 -2.66
CA SER A 372 11.03 0.54 -3.77
C SER A 372 12.16 -0.03 -4.64
N LEU A 373 13.13 0.80 -5.03
CA LEU A 373 14.32 0.38 -5.79
C LEU A 373 15.12 -0.73 -5.09
N GLY A 374 15.31 -0.61 -3.78
CA GLY A 374 15.99 -1.65 -2.99
C GLY A 374 15.21 -2.97 -2.94
N LEU A 375 13.89 -2.90 -2.82
CA LEU A 375 13.04 -4.09 -2.83
C LEU A 375 13.02 -4.74 -4.21
N ASP A 376 12.88 -3.96 -5.28
CA ASP A 376 12.89 -4.42 -6.67
C ASP A 376 14.20 -5.10 -7.04
N GLN A 377 15.33 -4.48 -6.73
CA GLN A 377 16.63 -5.09 -7.00
C GLN A 377 16.83 -6.38 -6.19
N SER A 378 16.41 -6.42 -4.92
CA SER A 378 16.47 -7.65 -4.13
C SER A 378 15.54 -8.73 -4.68
N LEU A 379 14.41 -8.36 -5.27
CA LEU A 379 13.48 -9.27 -5.90
C LEU A 379 14.07 -9.85 -7.19
N MET A 380 14.55 -8.99 -8.10
CA MET A 380 15.13 -9.39 -9.37
C MET A 380 16.38 -10.27 -9.18
N THR A 381 17.16 -10.04 -8.11
CA THR A 381 18.28 -10.91 -7.75
C THR A 381 17.84 -12.36 -7.45
N ARG A 382 16.62 -12.56 -6.92
CA ARG A 382 16.09 -13.88 -6.54
C ARG A 382 15.28 -14.55 -7.65
N VAL A 383 14.48 -13.76 -8.37
CA VAL A 383 13.48 -14.28 -9.32
C VAL A 383 13.97 -14.17 -10.77
N GLY A 384 14.91 -13.28 -11.06
CA GLY A 384 15.43 -12.96 -12.38
C GLY A 384 15.04 -11.55 -12.83
N PRO A 385 15.67 -11.04 -13.90
CA PRO A 385 15.37 -9.72 -14.45
C PRO A 385 13.95 -9.67 -15.04
N ASP A 386 13.27 -8.55 -14.82
CA ASP A 386 11.96 -8.23 -15.41
C ASP A 386 12.07 -6.89 -16.16
N PRO A 387 11.91 -6.86 -17.51
CA PRO A 387 12.04 -5.64 -18.29
C PRO A 387 11.13 -4.50 -17.82
N ALA A 388 9.92 -4.81 -17.35
CA ALA A 388 8.98 -3.80 -16.88
C ALA A 388 9.43 -3.18 -15.55
N ARG A 389 10.04 -3.98 -14.65
CA ARG A 389 10.63 -3.47 -13.41
C ARG A 389 11.92 -2.70 -13.66
N ILE A 390 12.75 -3.13 -14.61
CA ILE A 390 13.96 -2.39 -14.97
C ILE A 390 13.60 -0.99 -15.48
N GLU A 391 12.53 -0.86 -16.27
CA GLU A 391 12.05 0.45 -16.72
C GLU A 391 11.49 1.29 -15.56
N GLU A 392 10.76 0.66 -14.64
CA GLU A 392 10.30 1.31 -13.42
C GLU A 392 11.46 1.79 -12.55
N ASP A 393 12.49 0.98 -12.35
CA ASP A 393 13.70 1.32 -11.59
C ASP A 393 14.43 2.52 -12.19
N ARG A 394 14.50 2.63 -13.52
CA ARG A 394 15.05 3.82 -14.20
C ARG A 394 14.21 5.06 -13.87
N ARG A 395 12.89 4.92 -13.90
CA ARG A 395 11.97 6.01 -13.53
C ARG A 395 12.15 6.42 -12.07
N LEU A 396 12.24 5.46 -11.15
CA LEU A 396 12.47 5.68 -9.73
C LEU A 396 13.82 6.38 -9.47
N LEU A 397 14.88 5.97 -10.17
CA LEU A 397 16.19 6.62 -10.09
C LEU A 397 16.15 8.08 -10.55
N THR A 398 15.49 8.36 -11.69
CA THR A 398 15.33 9.74 -12.19
C THR A 398 14.54 10.59 -11.19
N GLN A 399 13.42 10.09 -10.67
CA GLN A 399 12.62 10.78 -9.66
C GLN A 399 13.40 11.00 -8.37
N ALA A 400 14.19 10.01 -7.93
CA ALA A 400 15.04 10.15 -6.75
C ALA A 400 16.10 11.25 -6.95
N ALA A 401 16.71 11.33 -8.13
CA ALA A 401 17.66 12.41 -8.45
C ALA A 401 16.99 13.80 -8.42
N GLU A 402 15.81 13.93 -9.01
CA GLU A 402 15.01 15.17 -9.01
C GLU A 402 14.62 15.59 -7.58
N HIS A 403 14.08 14.66 -6.78
CA HIS A 403 13.70 14.94 -5.41
C HIS A 403 14.91 15.25 -4.52
N ARG A 404 16.06 14.60 -4.77
CA ARG A 404 17.33 14.92 -4.11
C ARG A 404 17.74 16.36 -4.38
N ALA A 405 17.75 16.77 -5.64
CA ALA A 405 18.06 18.14 -6.03
C ALA A 405 17.09 19.14 -5.38
N GLU A 406 15.79 18.83 -5.37
CA GLU A 406 14.77 19.73 -4.84
C GLU A 406 14.88 19.94 -3.32
N PHE A 407 15.02 18.87 -2.51
CA PHE A 407 15.16 19.07 -1.06
C PHE A 407 16.50 19.73 -0.70
N LEU A 408 17.59 19.49 -1.45
CA LEU A 408 18.87 20.17 -1.23
C LEU A 408 18.75 21.66 -1.55
N ARG A 409 18.18 22.01 -2.71
CA ARG A 409 17.96 23.40 -3.13
C ARG A 409 17.14 24.17 -2.11
N LEU A 410 15.99 23.63 -1.71
CA LEU A 410 15.09 24.29 -0.76
C LEU A 410 15.70 24.46 0.64
N THR A 411 16.48 23.48 1.10
CA THR A 411 17.17 23.58 2.39
C THR A 411 18.35 24.55 2.37
N ALA A 412 19.04 24.69 1.23
CA ALA A 412 20.09 25.68 1.03
C ALA A 412 19.51 27.11 1.07
N ILE A 413 18.46 27.38 0.28
CA ILE A 413 17.77 28.68 0.25
C ILE A 413 17.30 29.09 1.66
N ALA A 414 16.68 28.17 2.41
CA ALA A 414 16.24 28.46 3.76
C ALA A 414 17.40 28.77 4.73
N SER A 415 18.55 28.11 4.54
CA SER A 415 19.74 28.34 5.36
C SER A 415 20.35 29.72 5.08
N GLU A 416 20.43 30.12 3.80
CA GLU A 416 20.89 31.44 3.38
C GLU A 416 19.98 32.56 3.90
N GLN A 417 18.67 32.40 3.78
CA GLN A 417 17.69 33.36 4.32
C GLN A 417 17.85 33.55 5.83
N THR A 418 18.06 32.46 6.57
CA THR A 418 18.29 32.51 8.02
C THR A 418 19.60 33.22 8.36
N ALA A 419 20.66 32.97 7.58
CA ALA A 419 21.95 33.62 7.78
C ALA A 419 21.87 35.14 7.50
N VAL A 420 21.19 35.54 6.42
CA VAL A 420 20.96 36.95 6.07
C VAL A 420 20.14 37.65 7.14
N ALA A 421 19.01 37.05 7.58
CA ALA A 421 18.19 37.63 8.64
C ALA A 421 18.96 37.80 9.96
N GLY A 422 19.79 36.81 10.32
CA GLY A 422 20.66 36.91 11.50
C GLY A 422 21.78 37.94 11.37
N ALA A 423 22.27 38.20 10.15
CA ALA A 423 23.26 39.26 9.91
C ALA A 423 22.62 40.65 10.01
N VAL A 424 21.44 40.86 9.44
CA VAL A 424 20.69 42.13 9.53
C VAL A 424 20.31 42.44 10.98
N GLY A 425 19.82 41.46 11.74
CA GLY A 425 19.47 41.65 13.15
C GLY A 425 20.64 41.87 14.11
N ARG A 426 21.89 41.58 13.69
CA ARG A 426 23.11 41.94 14.44
C ARG A 426 23.67 43.31 14.08
N ALA A 427 23.24 43.87 12.94
CA ALA A 427 23.67 45.17 12.44
C ALA A 427 22.74 46.32 12.89
N GLN A 428 21.56 45.98 13.43
CA GLN A 428 20.65 46.86 14.16
C GLN A 428 20.94 46.75 15.65
#